data_AF-A0A969R6A2-F1
#
_entry.id   AF-A0A969R6A2-F1
#
_cell.length_a   1.000
_cell.length_b   1.000
_cell.length_c   1.000
_cell.angle_alpha   90.00
_cell.angle_beta   90.00
_cell.angle_gamma   90.00
#
_symmetry.space_group_name_H-M   'P 1'
#
loop_
_entity.id
_entity.type
_entity.pdbx_description
1 polymer ?
#
loop_
_entity_poly.entity_id
_entity_poly.type
_entity_poly.pdbx_seq_one_letter_code
_entity_poly.pdbx_strand_id
1 'polypeptide(L)'
;MTFPRCLLSSKMTSALLLLGLIAASVGVPASVAPRVLAQEERSFSAEQTTALKEAKRLEQQVEQLYEQGKLNEAIPLAEQALTIRKSILGESHPDVATSLTDLAVLYRNQGRYAEAESLYKQALALRKHLLG
;
A
#
# COMPACT_ATOMS: atom_id res chain seq x y z
N MET A 1 -12.53 -27.82 7.59
CA MET A 1 -12.26 -26.68 6.71
C MET A 1 -11.43 -25.67 7.47
N THR A 2 -10.11 -25.81 7.37
CA THR A 2 -9.10 -25.02 8.08
C THR A 2 -8.46 -24.06 7.07
N PHE A 3 -8.84 -22.78 7.13
CA PHE A 3 -8.06 -21.72 6.49
C PHE A 3 -6.85 -21.36 7.38
N PRO A 4 -5.69 -21.05 6.77
CA PRO A 4 -4.44 -20.91 7.50
C PRO A 4 -4.35 -19.54 8.18
N ARG A 5 -3.91 -19.55 9.44
CA ARG A 5 -3.62 -18.37 10.26
C ARG A 5 -2.52 -17.53 9.58
N CYS A 6 -2.88 -16.30 9.24
CA CYS A 6 -1.99 -15.23 8.81
C CYS A 6 -0.76 -15.10 9.72
N LEU A 7 0.41 -15.19 9.10
CA LEU A 7 1.75 -14.90 9.64
C LEU A 7 1.98 -13.42 10.01
N LEU A 8 0.93 -12.61 10.15
CA LEU A 8 1.03 -11.18 10.50
C LEU A 8 0.85 -10.91 12.01
N SER A 9 0.44 -11.91 12.79
CA SER A 9 0.26 -11.77 14.24
C SER A 9 1.55 -11.93 15.04
N SER A 10 2.61 -12.56 14.51
CA SER A 10 3.75 -12.98 15.34
C SER A 10 4.64 -11.83 15.80
N LYS A 11 4.77 -10.75 15.02
CA LYS A 11 5.60 -9.59 15.39
C LYS A 11 4.87 -8.67 16.37
N MET A 12 3.56 -8.47 16.22
CA MET A 12 2.77 -7.66 17.15
C MET A 12 2.58 -8.34 18.50
N THR A 13 2.31 -9.66 18.55
CA THR A 13 2.15 -10.36 19.83
C THR A 13 3.44 -10.38 20.65
N SER A 14 4.60 -10.46 20.00
CA SER A 14 5.90 -10.45 20.71
C SER A 14 6.25 -9.06 21.25
N ALA A 15 5.88 -7.98 20.55
CA ALA A 15 6.05 -6.60 21.03
C ALA A 15 5.09 -6.26 22.20
N LEU A 16 3.84 -6.72 22.12
CA LEU A 16 2.84 -6.59 23.19
C LEU A 16 3.26 -7.33 24.48
N LEU A 17 3.87 -8.52 24.36
CA LEU A 17 4.41 -9.28 25.50
C LEU A 17 5.59 -8.56 26.17
N LEU A 18 6.50 -7.96 25.39
CA LEU A 18 7.64 -7.20 25.92
C LEU A 18 7.20 -5.90 26.59
N LEU A 19 6.23 -5.17 26.01
CA LEU A 19 5.65 -3.96 26.62
C LEU A 19 4.89 -4.27 27.93
N GLY A 20 4.20 -5.41 28.01
CA GLY A 20 3.51 -5.87 29.21
C GLY A 20 4.46 -6.16 30.39
N LEU A 21 5.69 -6.62 30.12
CA LEU A 21 6.71 -6.87 31.16
C LEU A 21 7.37 -5.57 31.67
N ILE A 22 7.53 -4.56 30.82
CA ILE A 22 8.14 -3.27 31.21
C ILE A 22 7.17 -2.45 32.08
N ALA A 23 5.85 -2.57 31.88
CA ALA A 23 4.85 -1.82 32.65
C ALA A 23 4.83 -2.16 34.15
N ALA A 24 5.28 -3.36 34.55
CA ALA A 24 5.29 -3.80 35.95
C ALA A 24 6.41 -3.17 36.81
N SER A 25 7.49 -2.66 36.21
CA SER A 25 8.64 -2.12 36.95
C SER A 25 8.62 -0.60 37.14
N VAL A 26 7.82 0.14 36.35
CA VAL A 26 7.84 1.62 36.34
C VAL A 26 6.65 2.25 37.10
N GLY A 27 5.82 1.47 37.79
CA GLY A 27 4.72 2.01 38.61
C GLY A 27 3.67 2.81 37.82
N VAL A 28 3.54 2.53 36.52
CA VAL A 28 2.54 3.20 35.66
C VAL A 28 1.15 2.69 36.05
N PRO A 29 0.19 3.57 36.39
CA PRO A 29 -1.14 3.14 36.81
C PRO A 29 -1.87 2.44 35.66
N ALA A 30 -2.57 1.34 35.96
CA ALA A 30 -3.32 0.52 34.99
C ALA A 30 -4.34 1.31 34.13
N SER A 31 -4.67 2.54 34.51
CA SER A 31 -5.50 3.50 33.77
C SER A 31 -4.86 4.02 32.46
N VAL A 32 -3.54 3.93 32.31
CA VAL A 32 -2.81 4.49 31.14
C VAL A 32 -2.71 3.48 29.97
N ALA A 33 -2.80 2.18 30.24
CA ALA A 33 -2.69 1.11 29.25
C ALA A 33 -3.66 1.22 28.05
N PRO A 34 -4.97 1.54 28.21
CA PRO A 34 -5.87 1.67 27.05
C PRO A 34 -5.57 2.90 26.18
N ARG A 35 -4.89 3.92 26.74
CA ARG A 35 -4.60 5.18 26.04
C ARG A 35 -3.36 5.07 25.14
N VAL A 36 -2.36 4.29 25.55
CA VAL A 36 -1.14 4.03 24.76
C VAL A 36 -1.45 3.13 23.56
N LEU A 37 -2.21 2.05 23.75
CA LEU A 37 -2.63 1.16 22.67
C LEU A 37 -3.50 1.90 21.63
N ALA A 38 -4.42 2.75 22.08
CA ALA A 38 -5.21 3.59 21.19
C ALA A 38 -4.38 4.69 20.49
N GLN A 39 -3.24 5.12 21.04
CA GLN A 39 -2.33 6.06 20.39
C GLN A 39 -1.51 5.38 19.28
N GLU A 40 -1.05 4.15 19.50
CA GLU A 40 -0.26 3.38 18.53
C GLU A 40 -1.09 2.94 17.31
N GLU A 41 -2.34 2.50 17.52
CA GLU A 41 -3.23 2.15 16.42
C GLU A 41 -3.62 3.38 15.58
N ARG A 42 -3.76 4.54 16.23
CA ARG A 42 -4.13 5.79 15.57
C ARG A 42 -2.97 6.42 14.80
N SER A 43 -1.73 6.28 15.30
CA SER A 43 -0.54 6.71 14.55
C SER A 43 -0.31 5.86 13.32
N PHE A 44 -0.48 4.53 13.44
CA PHE A 44 -0.34 3.62 12.30
C PHE A 44 -1.40 3.88 11.22
N SER A 45 -2.67 4.03 11.61
CA SER A 45 -3.75 4.36 10.67
C SER A 45 -3.53 5.72 9.98
N ALA A 46 -3.08 6.74 10.72
CA ALA A 46 -2.76 8.05 10.15
C ALA A 46 -1.59 8.00 9.16
N GLU A 47 -0.56 7.22 9.47
CA GLU A 47 0.60 7.02 8.59
C GLU A 47 0.20 6.34 7.28
N GLN A 48 -0.60 5.27 7.34
CA GLN A 48 -1.15 4.61 6.15
C GLN A 48 -1.97 5.56 5.28
N THR A 49 -2.82 6.40 5.90
CA THR A 49 -3.61 7.39 5.14
C THR A 49 -2.74 8.46 4.50
N THR A 50 -1.60 8.79 5.11
CA THR A 50 -0.65 9.78 4.59
C THR A 50 0.09 9.22 3.38
N ALA A 51 0.57 7.98 3.46
CA ALA A 51 1.19 7.29 2.34
C ALA A 51 0.22 7.15 1.15
N LEU A 52 -1.06 6.84 1.40
CA LEU A 52 -2.06 6.75 0.34
C LEU A 52 -2.33 8.12 -0.33
N LYS A 53 -2.33 9.21 0.46
CA LYS A 53 -2.42 10.57 -0.08
C LYS A 53 -1.21 10.92 -0.94
N GLU A 54 -0.01 10.49 -0.53
CA GLU A 54 1.21 10.64 -1.32
C GLU A 54 1.10 9.90 -2.65
N ALA A 55 0.69 8.63 -2.66
CA ALA A 55 0.48 7.87 -3.88
C ALA A 55 -0.50 8.58 -4.84
N LYS A 56 -1.58 9.16 -4.31
CA LYS A 56 -2.53 9.93 -5.12
C LYS A 56 -1.95 11.22 -5.68
N ARG A 57 -1.10 11.91 -4.90
CA ARG A 57 -0.38 13.10 -5.38
C ARG A 57 0.60 12.75 -6.49
N LEU A 58 1.31 11.63 -6.37
CA LEU A 58 2.21 11.13 -7.41
C LEU A 58 1.44 10.86 -8.71
N GLU A 59 0.27 10.24 -8.64
CA GLU A 59 -0.57 10.01 -9.82
C GLU A 59 -1.05 11.30 -10.49
N GLN A 60 -1.43 12.32 -9.72
CA GLN A 60 -1.77 13.63 -10.27
C GLN A 60 -0.57 14.27 -10.99
N GLN A 61 0.63 14.11 -10.45
CA GLN A 61 1.85 14.59 -11.10
C GLN A 61 2.17 13.79 -12.37
N VAL A 62 1.93 12.48 -12.37
CA VAL A 62 2.05 11.61 -13.55
C VAL A 62 1.13 12.08 -14.66
N GLU A 63 -0.12 12.41 -14.36
CA GLU A 63 -1.08 12.94 -15.34
C GLU A 63 -0.58 14.26 -15.96
N GLN A 64 -0.09 15.19 -15.14
CA GLN A 64 0.51 16.43 -15.64
C GLN A 64 1.74 16.18 -16.53
N LEU A 65 2.62 15.26 -16.15
CA LEU A 65 3.80 14.92 -16.95
C LEU A 65 3.41 14.22 -18.25
N TYR A 66 2.35 13.42 -18.21
CA TYR A 66 1.78 12.77 -19.39
C TYR A 66 1.24 13.78 -20.40
N GLU A 67 0.50 14.80 -19.95
CA GLU A 67 0.04 15.92 -20.79
C GLU A 67 1.21 16.70 -21.41
N GLN A 68 2.34 16.79 -20.70
CA GLN A 68 3.57 17.41 -21.19
C GLN A 68 4.39 16.49 -22.12
N GLY A 69 3.97 15.24 -22.33
CA GLY A 69 4.72 14.24 -23.10
C GLY A 69 5.98 13.71 -22.43
N LYS A 70 6.20 14.01 -21.14
CA LYS A 70 7.40 13.65 -20.37
C LYS A 70 7.29 12.25 -19.78
N LEU A 71 7.20 11.24 -20.65
CA LEU A 71 7.00 9.85 -20.24
C LEU A 71 8.14 9.30 -19.38
N ASN A 72 9.38 9.72 -19.62
CA ASN A 72 10.56 9.28 -18.86
C ASN A 72 10.52 9.72 -17.39
N GLU A 73 9.88 10.85 -17.09
CA GLU A 73 9.70 11.35 -15.72
C GLU A 73 8.44 10.75 -15.08
N ALA A 74 7.39 10.49 -15.87
CA ALA A 74 6.11 9.96 -15.40
C ALA A 74 6.21 8.50 -14.92
N ILE A 75 6.90 7.64 -15.66
CA ILE A 75 7.01 6.20 -15.38
C ILE A 75 7.53 5.89 -13.96
N PRO A 76 8.68 6.43 -13.50
CA PRO A 76 9.18 6.11 -12.16
C PRO A 76 8.23 6.57 -11.04
N LEU A 77 7.51 7.68 -11.24
CA LEU A 77 6.53 8.15 -10.26
C LEU A 77 5.30 7.23 -10.19
N ALA A 78 4.86 6.70 -11.34
CA ALA A 78 3.78 5.71 -11.39
C ALA A 78 4.18 4.38 -10.73
N GLU A 79 5.44 3.94 -10.89
CA GLU A 79 5.99 2.76 -10.21
C GLU A 79 6.05 2.96 -8.69
N GLN A 80 6.43 4.15 -8.23
CA GLN A 80 6.43 4.50 -6.81
C GLN A 80 5.00 4.50 -6.24
N ALA A 81 4.03 5.11 -6.93
CA ALA A 81 2.63 5.11 -6.52
C ALA A 81 2.06 3.68 -6.42
N LEU A 82 2.36 2.82 -7.41
CA LEU A 82 1.97 1.41 -7.40
C LEU A 82 2.58 0.66 -6.21
N THR A 83 3.85 0.91 -5.90
CA THR A 83 4.55 0.27 -4.77
C THR A 83 3.90 0.64 -3.44
N ILE A 84 3.56 1.92 -3.25
CA ILE A 84 2.86 2.39 -2.04
C ILE A 84 1.47 1.73 -1.94
N ARG A 85 0.71 1.67 -3.04
CA ARG A 85 -0.61 1.02 -3.00
C ARG A 85 -0.52 -0.47 -2.70
N LYS A 86 0.45 -1.18 -3.27
CA LYS A 86 0.67 -2.60 -2.96
C LYS A 86 1.04 -2.83 -1.50
N SER A 87 1.87 -1.97 -0.91
CA SER A 87 2.31 -2.15 0.49
C SER A 87 1.21 -1.84 1.50
N ILE A 88 0.36 -0.84 1.23
CA ILE A 88 -0.69 -0.39 2.15
C ILE A 88 -2.01 -1.15 1.95
N LEU A 89 -2.45 -1.34 0.70
CA LEU A 89 -3.76 -1.91 0.37
C LEU A 89 -3.69 -3.42 0.07
N GLY A 90 -2.50 -3.94 -0.23
CA GLY A 90 -2.28 -5.30 -0.67
C GLY A 90 -2.46 -5.47 -2.18
N GLU A 91 -1.87 -6.55 -2.73
CA GLU A 91 -1.84 -6.80 -4.18
C GLU A 91 -3.21 -7.06 -4.80
N SER A 92 -4.19 -7.46 -3.99
CA SER A 92 -5.53 -7.79 -4.46
C SER A 92 -6.48 -6.59 -4.50
N HIS A 93 -6.03 -5.38 -4.19
CA HIS A 93 -6.92 -4.21 -4.09
C HIS A 93 -7.29 -3.65 -5.49
N PRO A 94 -8.53 -3.19 -5.72
CA PRO A 94 -8.93 -2.59 -7.01
C PRO A 94 -8.04 -1.40 -7.42
N ASP A 95 -7.61 -0.56 -6.48
CA ASP A 95 -6.71 0.58 -6.77
C ASP A 95 -5.33 0.14 -7.29
N VAL A 96 -4.86 -1.07 -6.93
CA VAL A 96 -3.64 -1.65 -7.50
C VAL A 96 -3.88 -2.02 -8.97
N ALA A 97 -5.06 -2.55 -9.31
CA ALA A 97 -5.43 -2.82 -10.71
C ALA A 97 -5.46 -1.53 -11.54
N THR A 98 -5.95 -0.44 -10.96
CA THR A 98 -5.94 0.90 -11.58
C THR A 98 -4.52 1.37 -11.83
N SER A 99 -3.65 1.41 -10.81
CA SER A 99 -2.26 1.85 -11.00
C SER A 99 -1.47 0.97 -11.99
N LEU A 100 -1.72 -0.35 -12.03
CA LEU A 100 -1.15 -1.24 -13.06
C LEU A 100 -1.59 -0.85 -14.47
N THR A 101 -2.87 -0.45 -14.62
CA THR A 101 -3.44 -0.01 -15.91
C THR A 101 -2.81 1.31 -16.33
N ASP A 102 -2.64 2.24 -15.40
CA ASP A 102 -2.06 3.57 -15.67
C ASP A 102 -0.59 3.45 -16.09
N LEU A 103 0.19 2.63 -15.37
CA LEU A 103 1.58 2.35 -15.74
C LEU A 103 1.67 1.68 -17.13
N ALA A 104 0.73 0.78 -17.45
CA ALA A 104 0.66 0.17 -18.78
C ALA A 104 0.39 1.20 -19.89
N VAL A 105 -0.47 2.20 -19.64
CA VAL A 105 -0.72 3.31 -20.58
C VAL A 105 0.56 4.09 -20.85
N LEU A 106 1.33 4.41 -19.81
CA LEU A 106 2.61 5.12 -19.96
C LEU A 106 3.59 4.33 -20.83
N TYR A 107 3.76 3.04 -20.56
CA TYR A 107 4.64 2.18 -21.36
C TYR A 107 4.17 2.04 -22.81
N ARG A 108 2.86 1.91 -23.03
CA ARG A 108 2.29 1.86 -24.39
C ARG A 108 2.62 3.12 -25.18
N ASN A 109 2.49 4.29 -24.55
CA ASN A 109 2.75 5.57 -25.19
C ASN A 109 4.26 5.83 -25.42
N GLN A 110 5.13 5.14 -24.67
CA GLN A 110 6.58 5.12 -24.91
C GLN A 110 7.00 4.11 -26.00
N GLY A 111 6.05 3.34 -26.56
CA GLY A 111 6.33 2.28 -27.54
C GLY A 111 6.78 0.95 -26.93
N ARG A 112 6.75 0.82 -25.60
CA ARG A 112 7.15 -0.37 -24.84
C ARG A 112 5.96 -1.32 -24.65
N TYR A 113 5.52 -1.91 -25.75
CA TYR A 113 4.28 -2.67 -25.80
C TYR A 113 4.33 -3.97 -24.99
N ALA A 114 5.49 -4.64 -24.90
CA ALA A 114 5.62 -5.89 -24.15
C ALA A 114 5.42 -5.67 -22.64
N GLU A 115 6.00 -4.60 -22.10
CA GLU A 115 5.82 -4.19 -20.71
C GLU A 115 4.37 -3.77 -20.43
N ALA A 116 3.78 -2.98 -21.33
CA ALA A 116 2.37 -2.59 -21.23
C ALA A 116 1.44 -3.81 -21.25
N GLU A 117 1.65 -4.77 -22.15
CA GLU A 117 0.84 -5.99 -22.26
C GLU A 117 0.92 -6.83 -20.98
N SER A 118 2.13 -7.00 -20.42
CA SER A 118 2.34 -7.71 -19.16
C SER A 118 1.53 -7.09 -18.02
N LEU A 119 1.57 -5.75 -17.90
CA LEU A 119 0.83 -5.02 -16.87
C LEU A 119 -0.69 -5.08 -17.07
N TYR A 120 -1.17 -4.95 -18.31
CA TYR A 120 -2.60 -5.11 -18.60
C TYR A 120 -3.10 -6.51 -18.26
N LYS A 121 -2.30 -7.56 -18.55
CA LYS A 121 -2.64 -8.94 -18.16
C LYS A 121 -2.74 -9.09 -16.65
N GLN A 122 -1.80 -8.52 -15.89
CA GLN A 122 -1.85 -8.51 -14.42
C GLN A 122 -3.10 -7.78 -13.91
N ALA A 123 -3.39 -6.58 -14.41
CA ALA A 123 -4.57 -5.81 -14.03
C ALA A 123 -5.88 -6.54 -14.37
N LEU A 124 -5.94 -7.20 -15.54
CA LEU A 124 -7.11 -7.98 -15.96
C LEU A 124 -7.30 -9.22 -15.08
N ALA A 125 -6.24 -9.97 -14.81
CA ALA A 125 -6.31 -11.14 -13.92
C ALA A 125 -6.82 -10.73 -12.53
N LEU A 126 -6.34 -9.60 -12.01
CA LEU A 126 -6.78 -9.06 -10.74
C LEU A 126 -8.26 -8.63 -10.76
N ARG A 127 -8.70 -7.91 -11.79
CA ARG A 127 -10.12 -7.52 -11.95
C ARG A 127 -11.04 -8.74 -12.06
N LYS A 128 -10.62 -9.79 -12.78
CA LYS A 128 -11.37 -11.05 -12.84
C LYS A 128 -11.52 -11.68 -11.47
N HIS A 129 -10.42 -11.80 -10.72
CA HIS A 129 -10.45 -12.33 -9.36
C HIS A 129 -11.38 -11.52 -8.43
N LEU A 130 -11.45 -10.20 -8.60
CA LEU A 130 -12.32 -9.33 -7.80
C LEU A 130 -13.82 -9.42 -8.15
N LEU A 131 -14.16 -9.85 -9.36
CA LEU A 131 -15.54 -9.87 -9.86
C LEU A 131 -16.21 -11.25 -9.78
N GLY A 132 -15.44 -12.33 -9.61
CA GLY A 132 -15.94 -13.71 -9.50
C GLY A 132 -16.06 -14.41 -10.84
#